data_AF-A0A641MYR0-F1
#
_entry.id   AF-A0A641MYR0-F1
#
_cell.length_a   1.000
_cell.length_b   1.000
_cell.length_c   1.000
_cell.angle_alpha   90.00
_cell.angle_beta   90.00
_cell.angle_gamma   90.00
#
_symmetry.space_group_name_H-M   'P 1'
#
loop_
_entity.id
_entity.type
_entity.pdbx_description
1 polymer ?
#
loop_
_entity_poly.entity_id
_entity_poly.type
_entity_poly.pdbx_seq_one_letter_code
_entity_poly.pdbx_strand_id
1 'polypeptide(L)'
;YSLYVKDIRMNNMTNYTCTPVNYIRLNASKTFVDAFLCTDGKPATTGLEYYKRTDVAVSPLSKYPVTHYADYFKDRDPRMKMTLYTPGDAWPGGDDGDAGNRVNATFGLPRFASLQGNNNNGANTKTGFYFKKYNSPELAGLTDQDHNNINVIRYPEIILIYAEALFNQQGETLTQDQIDETINRLRNRVGMHPMKLSELEAWNMDLKTELRRERRIEMSFDGMRYFDILRWKEGFRLGRAITCPSLEVCMNELGGCPYVDDQDNPIVDEFGDVVYDKSTAEGGSRNFDESKHYLWPVPYQERLKNPSLGQNPGW
;
A
#
# COMPACT_ATOMS: atom_id res chain seq x y z
N TYR A 1 23.24 -9.09 13.63
CA TYR A 1 22.26 -9.87 14.42
C TYR A 1 21.79 -9.02 15.59
N SER A 2 20.56 -8.52 15.55
CA SER A 2 19.95 -7.93 16.74
C SER A 2 19.41 -9.08 17.59
N LEU A 3 20.00 -9.33 18.77
CA LEU A 3 19.43 -10.27 19.73
C LEU A 3 18.08 -9.72 20.20
N TYR A 4 17.03 -10.53 20.09
CA TYR A 4 15.78 -10.26 20.77
C TYR A 4 16.01 -10.36 22.28
N VAL A 5 15.79 -9.27 23.00
CA VAL A 5 15.80 -9.25 24.45
C VAL A 5 14.43 -8.79 24.91
N LYS A 6 13.65 -9.75 25.41
CA LYS A 6 12.30 -9.54 25.93
C LYS A 6 12.29 -8.40 26.96
N ASP A 7 11.30 -7.53 26.87
CA ASP A 7 11.05 -6.42 27.82
C ASP A 7 12.15 -5.34 27.88
N ILE A 8 13.09 -5.30 26.91
CA ILE A 8 14.12 -4.24 26.82
C ILE A 8 13.98 -3.39 25.56
N ARG A 9 13.65 -3.99 24.42
CA ARG A 9 13.44 -3.28 23.14
C ARG A 9 12.24 -3.87 22.40
N MET A 10 11.06 -3.42 22.81
CA MET A 10 9.81 -3.76 22.16
C MET A 10 9.38 -2.61 21.25
N ASN A 11 8.53 -2.91 20.27
CA ASN A 11 7.93 -1.90 19.41
C ASN A 11 6.39 -1.97 19.49
N ASN A 12 5.72 -1.23 18.61
CA ASN A 12 4.27 -1.06 18.57
C ASN A 12 3.67 -1.44 17.21
N MET A 13 4.38 -2.23 16.39
CA MET A 13 3.97 -2.48 15.01
C MET A 13 2.57 -3.12 14.88
N THR A 14 2.23 -4.07 15.75
CA THR A 14 0.88 -4.65 15.83
C THR A 14 -0.13 -3.57 16.18
N ASN A 15 0.12 -2.78 17.23
CA ASN A 15 -0.80 -1.73 17.65
C ASN A 15 -0.95 -0.60 16.60
N TYR A 16 0.08 -0.36 15.79
CA TYR A 16 0.05 0.61 14.69
C TYR A 16 -0.72 0.13 13.47
N THR A 17 -0.79 -1.18 13.25
CA THR A 17 -1.50 -1.79 12.12
C THR A 17 -2.92 -2.23 12.47
N CYS A 18 -3.15 -2.56 13.74
CA CYS A 18 -4.45 -2.96 14.26
C CYS A 18 -4.56 -2.67 15.77
N THR A 19 -5.45 -1.74 16.14
CA THR A 19 -5.73 -1.37 17.54
C THR A 19 -7.24 -1.45 17.78
N PRO A 20 -7.74 -2.28 18.72
CA PRO A 20 -9.17 -2.52 18.88
C PRO A 20 -9.94 -1.39 19.56
N VAL A 21 -9.28 -0.29 19.93
CA VAL A 21 -9.88 0.81 20.71
C VAL A 21 -9.47 2.20 20.21
N ASN A 22 -9.01 2.31 18.95
CA ASN A 22 -8.57 3.60 18.40
C ASN A 22 -8.43 3.59 16.86
N TYR A 23 -7.99 4.71 16.29
CA TYR A 23 -7.50 4.78 14.92
C TYR A 23 -6.18 4.03 14.75
N ILE A 24 -6.11 3.20 13.71
CA ILE A 24 -4.85 2.59 13.29
C ILE A 24 -3.94 3.67 12.68
N ARG A 25 -2.63 3.52 12.90
CA ARG A 25 -1.64 4.51 12.44
C ARG A 25 -1.22 4.25 11.00
N LEU A 26 -1.02 2.98 10.65
CA LEU A 26 -0.51 2.56 9.35
C LEU A 26 -1.65 1.97 8.53
N ASN A 27 -2.04 2.71 7.50
CA ASN A 27 -3.19 2.44 6.65
C ASN A 27 -2.69 2.12 5.24
N ALA A 28 -3.12 1.00 4.66
CA ALA A 28 -2.79 0.68 3.27
C ALA A 28 -3.63 1.55 2.32
N SER A 29 -3.02 2.17 1.32
CA SER A 29 -3.79 2.96 0.33
C SER A 29 -4.48 2.05 -0.68
N LYS A 30 -5.60 2.51 -1.24
CA LYS A 30 -6.24 1.84 -2.38
C LYS A 30 -5.28 1.66 -3.57
N THR A 31 -4.42 2.63 -3.82
CA THR A 31 -3.37 2.53 -4.85
C THR A 31 -2.32 1.42 -4.58
N PHE A 32 -2.18 0.96 -3.34
CA PHE A 32 -1.36 -0.21 -3.00
C PHE A 32 -2.15 -1.51 -3.20
N VAL A 33 -3.43 -1.52 -2.83
CA VAL A 33 -4.38 -2.61 -3.13
C VAL A 33 -4.43 -2.88 -4.63
N ASP A 34 -4.51 -1.85 -5.46
CA ASP A 34 -4.57 -1.98 -6.93
C ASP A 34 -3.25 -2.43 -7.55
N ALA A 35 -2.12 -2.29 -6.85
CA ALA A 35 -0.81 -2.70 -7.34
C ALA A 35 -0.61 -4.22 -7.32
N PHE A 36 -1.42 -4.97 -6.55
CA PHE A 36 -1.40 -6.43 -6.61
C PHE A 36 -1.98 -6.90 -7.96
N LEU A 37 -1.27 -7.76 -8.67
CA LEU A 37 -1.80 -8.34 -9.90
C LEU A 37 -2.95 -9.32 -9.59
N CYS A 38 -3.75 -9.66 -10.60
CA CYS A 38 -4.61 -10.84 -10.54
C CYS A 38 -3.78 -12.11 -10.67
N THR A 39 -4.33 -13.26 -10.29
CA THR A 39 -3.65 -14.57 -10.33
C THR A 39 -3.23 -15.01 -11.73
N ASP A 40 -3.75 -14.37 -12.79
CA ASP A 40 -3.35 -14.57 -14.19
C ASP A 40 -2.17 -13.67 -14.63
N GLY A 41 -1.62 -12.85 -13.72
CA GLY A 41 -0.50 -11.96 -14.00
C GLY A 41 -0.88 -10.60 -14.61
N LYS A 42 -2.16 -10.35 -14.90
CA LYS A 42 -2.63 -9.04 -15.40
C LYS A 42 -3.10 -8.14 -14.26
N PRO A 43 -3.04 -6.81 -14.43
CA PRO A 43 -3.57 -5.89 -13.44
C PRO A 43 -5.11 -5.98 -13.35
N ALA A 44 -5.65 -5.80 -12.15
CA ALA A 44 -7.10 -5.70 -11.91
C ALA A 44 -7.70 -4.42 -12.55
N THR A 45 -6.91 -3.36 -12.58
CA THR A 45 -7.18 -2.08 -13.21
C THR A 45 -5.86 -1.45 -13.64
N THR A 46 -5.86 -0.59 -14.66
CA THR A 46 -4.64 0.13 -15.06
C THR A 46 -4.10 0.99 -13.90
N GLY A 47 -5.01 1.58 -13.11
CA GLY A 47 -4.71 2.31 -11.89
C GLY A 47 -3.59 3.34 -12.06
N LEU A 48 -2.75 3.50 -11.04
CA LEU A 48 -1.61 4.42 -11.09
C LEU A 48 -0.39 3.89 -11.83
N GLU A 49 -0.26 2.58 -11.99
CA GLU A 49 0.92 2.01 -12.64
C GLU A 49 0.86 2.17 -14.16
N TYR A 50 -0.35 2.17 -14.73
CA TYR A 50 -0.61 2.41 -16.15
C TYR A 50 -1.58 3.57 -16.35
N TYR A 51 -1.41 4.63 -15.56
CA TYR A 51 -2.33 5.77 -15.53
C TYR A 51 -2.62 6.33 -16.94
N LYS A 52 -3.91 6.47 -17.27
CA LYS A 52 -4.44 6.92 -18.58
C LYS A 52 -4.11 6.04 -19.79
N ARG A 53 -3.51 4.87 -19.59
CA ARG A 53 -3.34 3.88 -20.66
C ARG A 53 -4.61 3.03 -20.78
N THR A 54 -5.14 2.93 -22.00
CA THR A 54 -6.40 2.20 -22.29
C THR A 54 -6.16 0.92 -23.08
N ASP A 55 -4.93 0.68 -23.49
CA ASP A 55 -4.47 -0.41 -24.34
C ASP A 55 -3.63 -1.44 -23.56
N VAL A 56 -3.54 -1.30 -22.23
CA VAL A 56 -3.00 -2.32 -21.33
C VAL A 56 -4.09 -3.34 -21.04
N ALA A 57 -3.79 -4.64 -21.21
CA ALA A 57 -4.75 -5.67 -20.91
C ALA A 57 -5.01 -5.79 -19.40
N VAL A 58 -6.26 -5.64 -18.97
CA VAL A 58 -6.71 -5.88 -17.60
C VAL A 58 -7.26 -7.29 -17.45
N SER A 59 -7.18 -7.85 -16.24
CA SER A 59 -7.65 -9.21 -15.98
C SER A 59 -9.18 -9.30 -16.02
N PRO A 60 -9.77 -10.31 -16.68
CA PRO A 60 -11.22 -10.57 -16.61
C PRO A 60 -11.64 -11.15 -15.25
N LEU A 61 -10.69 -11.55 -14.39
CA LEU A 61 -10.97 -12.08 -13.06
C LEU A 61 -11.43 -10.99 -12.08
N SER A 62 -11.05 -9.73 -12.34
CA SER A 62 -11.51 -8.58 -11.57
C SER A 62 -12.68 -7.90 -12.26
N LYS A 63 -13.65 -7.45 -11.46
CA LYS A 63 -14.73 -6.57 -11.94
C LYS A 63 -14.41 -5.14 -11.52
N TYR A 64 -14.73 -4.20 -12.40
CA TYR A 64 -14.54 -2.79 -12.16
C TYR A 64 -15.77 -1.99 -12.61
N PRO A 65 -16.27 -1.01 -11.81
CA PRO A 65 -15.87 -0.74 -10.44
C PRO A 65 -16.14 -1.94 -9.52
N VAL A 66 -15.41 -2.01 -8.42
CA VAL A 66 -15.63 -3.03 -7.39
C VAL A 66 -16.88 -2.64 -6.62
N THR A 67 -17.81 -3.57 -6.40
CA THR A 67 -19.09 -3.33 -5.74
C THR A 67 -19.22 -3.97 -4.36
N HIS A 68 -18.39 -4.98 -4.06
CA HIS A 68 -18.29 -5.65 -2.77
C HIS A 68 -16.85 -5.62 -2.26
N TYR A 69 -16.65 -5.32 -0.98
CA TYR A 69 -15.34 -5.17 -0.36
C TYR A 69 -14.50 -6.44 -0.48
N ALA A 70 -15.11 -7.62 -0.37
CA ALA A 70 -14.42 -8.89 -0.54
C ALA A 70 -13.83 -9.09 -1.94
N ASP A 71 -14.42 -8.46 -2.97
CA ASP A 71 -13.98 -8.61 -4.36
C ASP A 71 -12.61 -7.95 -4.61
N TYR A 72 -12.18 -6.98 -3.79
CA TYR A 72 -10.81 -6.47 -3.84
C TYR A 72 -9.76 -7.57 -3.66
N PHE A 73 -10.10 -8.68 -3.00
CA PHE A 73 -9.14 -9.70 -2.59
C PHE A 73 -9.32 -11.04 -3.33
N LYS A 74 -10.29 -11.12 -4.25
CA LYS A 74 -10.57 -12.32 -5.06
C LYS A 74 -9.61 -12.41 -6.24
N ASP A 75 -9.06 -13.61 -6.46
CA ASP A 75 -8.19 -13.91 -7.59
C ASP A 75 -7.03 -12.93 -7.75
N ARG A 76 -6.49 -12.46 -6.62
CA ARG A 76 -5.33 -11.56 -6.54
C ARG A 76 -4.05 -12.33 -6.22
N ASP A 77 -2.91 -11.67 -6.43
CA ASP A 77 -1.61 -12.14 -6.01
C ASP A 77 -1.66 -12.70 -4.57
N PRO A 78 -1.22 -13.96 -4.35
CA PRO A 78 -1.32 -14.61 -3.03
C PRO A 78 -0.70 -13.81 -1.89
N ARG A 79 0.30 -12.97 -2.16
CA ARG A 79 0.93 -12.08 -1.17
C ARG A 79 -0.03 -11.03 -0.63
N MET A 80 -1.11 -10.71 -1.34
CA MET A 80 -2.11 -9.76 -0.86
C MET A 80 -2.73 -10.23 0.46
N LYS A 81 -3.16 -11.49 0.56
CA LYS A 81 -3.76 -12.07 1.79
C LYS A 81 -2.74 -12.30 2.90
N MET A 82 -1.44 -12.35 2.56
CA MET A 82 -0.34 -12.38 3.51
C MET A 82 -0.01 -10.97 4.05
N THR A 83 -0.31 -9.94 3.26
CA THR A 83 0.09 -8.56 3.55
C THR A 83 -1.04 -7.75 4.19
N LEU A 84 -2.28 -7.98 3.77
CA LEU A 84 -3.47 -7.24 4.18
C LEU A 84 -4.46 -8.18 4.88
N TYR A 85 -5.26 -7.63 5.80
CA TYR A 85 -6.45 -8.33 6.27
C TYR A 85 -7.53 -8.34 5.20
N THR A 86 -8.17 -9.50 5.05
CA THR A 86 -9.17 -9.80 4.04
C THR A 86 -10.38 -10.45 4.69
N PRO A 87 -11.59 -10.30 4.13
CA PRO A 87 -12.78 -10.87 4.75
C PRO A 87 -12.65 -12.37 5.05
N GLY A 88 -12.96 -12.76 6.28
CA GLY A 88 -12.81 -14.12 6.80
C GLY A 88 -11.53 -14.38 7.63
N ASP A 89 -10.58 -13.44 7.65
CA ASP A 89 -9.39 -13.57 8.49
C ASP A 89 -9.70 -13.46 9.98
N ALA A 90 -8.98 -14.20 10.83
CA ALA A 90 -9.04 -14.01 12.28
C ALA A 90 -8.68 -12.55 12.64
N TRP A 91 -9.56 -11.89 13.39
CA TRP A 91 -9.52 -10.44 13.53
C TRP A 91 -9.20 -10.00 14.95
N PRO A 92 -8.05 -9.35 15.17
CA PRO A 92 -7.70 -8.83 16.49
C PRO A 92 -8.13 -7.37 16.69
N GLY A 93 -8.79 -6.76 15.70
CA GLY A 93 -9.17 -5.34 15.70
C GLY A 93 -10.47 -5.02 16.42
N GLY A 94 -11.06 -5.98 17.15
CA GLY A 94 -12.29 -5.77 17.90
C GLY A 94 -13.52 -5.66 17.01
N ASP A 95 -14.31 -4.61 17.20
CA ASP A 95 -15.46 -4.28 16.37
C ASP A 95 -14.99 -3.85 14.97
N ASP A 96 -15.57 -4.44 13.93
CA ASP A 96 -15.25 -4.12 12.55
C ASP A 96 -16.24 -3.08 11.96
N GLY A 97 -16.29 -2.97 10.64
CA GLY A 97 -17.15 -2.02 9.95
C GLY A 97 -18.61 -2.43 9.79
N ASP A 98 -19.01 -3.60 10.27
CA ASP A 98 -20.39 -4.07 10.15
C ASP A 98 -21.38 -3.20 10.96
N ALA A 99 -22.68 -3.38 10.71
CA ALA A 99 -23.74 -2.67 11.46
C ALA A 99 -23.95 -3.23 12.88
N GLY A 100 -23.21 -4.27 13.26
CA GLY A 100 -23.40 -5.08 14.45
C GLY A 100 -22.88 -4.47 15.75
N ASN A 101 -21.97 -3.47 15.67
CA ASN A 101 -21.39 -2.76 16.81
C ASN A 101 -20.97 -3.71 17.96
N ARG A 102 -20.18 -4.73 17.63
CA ARG A 102 -19.77 -5.80 18.55
C ARG A 102 -18.39 -6.30 18.17
N VAL A 103 -17.66 -6.92 19.08
CA VAL A 103 -16.39 -7.56 18.72
C VAL A 103 -16.60 -8.69 17.70
N ASN A 104 -15.83 -8.68 16.61
CA ASN A 104 -15.86 -9.70 15.56
C ASN A 104 -14.69 -10.67 15.72
N ALA A 105 -14.96 -11.98 15.66
CA ALA A 105 -13.90 -13.00 15.64
C ALA A 105 -13.16 -13.04 14.29
N THR A 106 -13.86 -12.67 13.21
CA THR A 106 -13.34 -12.63 11.85
C THR A 106 -13.60 -11.27 11.23
N PHE A 107 -12.67 -10.80 10.42
CA PHE A 107 -12.77 -9.51 9.74
C PHE A 107 -13.81 -9.63 8.62
N GLY A 108 -14.77 -8.71 8.57
CA GLY A 108 -15.75 -8.62 7.50
C GLY A 108 -15.56 -7.34 6.69
N LEU A 109 -15.72 -6.19 7.34
CA LEU A 109 -15.74 -4.89 6.69
C LEU A 109 -14.81 -3.88 7.39
N PRO A 110 -14.24 -2.92 6.65
CA PRO A 110 -13.42 -1.88 7.25
C PRO A 110 -14.23 -0.91 8.09
N ARG A 111 -13.69 -0.53 9.25
CA ARG A 111 -14.35 0.37 10.18
C ARG A 111 -13.92 1.82 9.98
N PHE A 112 -14.83 2.66 9.49
CA PHE A 112 -14.66 4.11 9.51
C PHE A 112 -15.44 4.71 10.66
N ALA A 113 -14.75 5.43 11.56
CA ALA A 113 -15.38 6.04 12.73
C ALA A 113 -16.54 6.97 12.34
N SER A 114 -16.42 7.70 11.22
CA SER A 114 -17.46 8.61 10.71
C SER A 114 -18.78 7.90 10.38
N LEU A 115 -18.72 6.61 10.04
CA LEU A 115 -19.90 5.77 9.76
C LEU A 115 -20.39 5.00 11.00
N GLN A 116 -19.69 5.14 12.13
CA GLN A 116 -19.92 4.37 13.37
C GLN A 116 -20.13 5.31 14.57
N GLY A 117 -20.78 6.45 14.34
CA GLY A 117 -21.09 7.42 15.40
C GLY A 117 -19.86 8.11 16.00
N ASN A 118 -18.75 8.18 15.26
CA ASN A 118 -17.48 8.79 15.68
C ASN A 118 -16.90 8.18 16.98
N ASN A 119 -17.14 6.89 17.22
CA ASN A 119 -16.59 6.21 18.39
C ASN A 119 -15.23 5.56 18.09
N ASN A 120 -14.47 5.31 19.16
CA ASN A 120 -13.15 4.66 19.08
C ASN A 120 -13.22 3.14 19.34
N ASN A 121 -14.40 2.54 19.43
CA ASN A 121 -14.53 1.10 19.66
C ASN A 121 -14.25 0.35 18.37
N GLY A 122 -13.20 -0.46 18.30
CA GLY A 122 -12.74 -1.10 17.07
C GLY A 122 -11.54 -0.41 16.42
N ALA A 123 -10.93 -1.11 15.46
CA ALA A 123 -9.80 -0.61 14.69
C ALA A 123 -10.24 0.33 13.57
N ASN A 124 -10.32 1.62 13.89
CA ASN A 124 -10.76 2.64 12.94
C ASN A 124 -9.69 2.92 11.87
N THR A 125 -10.05 2.83 10.60
CA THR A 125 -9.18 3.11 9.45
C THR A 125 -9.45 4.48 8.84
N LYS A 126 -8.46 4.99 8.11
CA LYS A 126 -8.54 6.19 7.27
C LYS A 126 -8.71 5.87 5.79
N THR A 127 -8.40 4.65 5.37
CA THR A 127 -8.35 4.29 3.93
C THR A 127 -9.12 3.03 3.60
N GLY A 128 -9.66 2.32 4.59
CA GLY A 128 -10.43 1.11 4.35
C GLY A 128 -9.61 -0.16 4.25
N PHE A 129 -8.29 -0.12 4.43
CA PHE A 129 -7.43 -1.30 4.27
C PHE A 129 -6.37 -1.41 5.37
N TYR A 130 -6.20 -2.62 5.90
CA TYR A 130 -5.37 -2.91 7.08
C TYR A 130 -4.18 -3.80 6.71
N PHE A 131 -3.00 -3.46 7.21
CA PHE A 131 -1.85 -4.37 7.14
C PHE A 131 -2.01 -5.53 8.11
N LYS A 132 -1.81 -6.74 7.62
CA LYS A 132 -1.63 -7.98 8.39
C LYS A 132 -0.15 -8.30 8.59
N LYS A 133 0.71 -7.90 7.65
CA LYS A 133 2.16 -8.13 7.76
C LYS A 133 2.71 -7.45 9.02
N TYR A 134 3.48 -8.20 9.82
CA TYR A 134 3.99 -7.79 11.13
C TYR A 134 2.90 -7.43 12.16
N ASN A 135 1.69 -7.98 12.00
CA ASN A 135 0.69 -7.99 13.07
C ASN A 135 0.77 -9.34 13.80
N SER A 136 0.97 -9.28 15.11
CA SER A 136 0.88 -10.42 16.02
C SER A 136 -0.48 -10.34 16.72
N PRO A 137 -1.52 -11.07 16.26
CA PRO A 137 -2.90 -10.85 16.69
C PRO A 137 -3.11 -10.85 18.21
N GLU A 138 -2.35 -11.68 18.92
CA GLU A 138 -2.36 -11.80 20.37
C GLU A 138 -1.85 -10.56 21.13
N LEU A 139 -1.17 -9.65 20.44
CA LEU A 139 -0.63 -8.40 20.99
C LEU A 139 -1.42 -7.16 20.60
N ALA A 140 -2.49 -7.29 19.82
CA ALA A 140 -3.27 -6.13 19.39
C ALA A 140 -3.87 -5.37 20.58
N GLY A 141 -3.74 -4.05 20.56
CA GLY A 141 -4.14 -3.18 21.69
C GLY A 141 -3.12 -3.09 22.82
N LEU A 142 -2.05 -3.91 22.83
CA LEU A 142 -0.97 -3.78 23.79
C LEU A 142 0.10 -2.81 23.26
N THR A 143 0.59 -1.95 24.15
CA THR A 143 1.63 -0.95 23.82
C THR A 143 2.99 -1.40 24.35
N ASP A 144 4.02 -1.22 23.53
CA ASP A 144 5.41 -1.59 23.78
C ASP A 144 5.58 -3.09 24.11
N GLN A 145 4.83 -3.95 23.42
CA GLN A 145 4.85 -5.41 23.61
C GLN A 145 5.22 -6.19 22.34
N ASP A 146 5.40 -5.53 21.19
CA ASP A 146 5.71 -6.26 19.96
C ASP A 146 7.17 -6.69 19.90
N HIS A 147 7.34 -7.99 19.66
CA HIS A 147 8.62 -8.66 19.50
C HIS A 147 9.00 -8.89 18.04
N ASN A 148 8.28 -8.26 17.10
CA ASN A 148 8.47 -8.47 15.68
C ASN A 148 9.86 -8.03 15.24
N ASN A 149 10.54 -8.94 14.54
CA ASN A 149 11.86 -8.67 13.98
C ASN A 149 11.71 -7.94 12.63
N ILE A 150 11.80 -6.61 12.67
CA ILE A 150 11.71 -5.77 11.48
C ILE A 150 13.00 -5.93 10.67
N ASN A 151 12.87 -6.44 9.45
CA ASN A 151 14.01 -6.70 8.58
C ASN A 151 14.64 -5.40 8.09
N VAL A 152 15.95 -5.25 8.31
CA VAL A 152 16.74 -4.14 7.70
C VAL A 152 17.17 -4.50 6.28
N ILE A 153 17.54 -5.77 6.07
CA ILE A 153 17.92 -6.32 4.76
C ILE A 153 17.43 -7.77 4.71
N ARG A 154 16.94 -8.21 3.55
CA ARG A 154 16.56 -9.61 3.34
C ARG A 154 16.79 -10.04 1.91
N TYR A 155 16.98 -11.34 1.72
CA TYR A 155 17.42 -11.89 0.45
C TYR A 155 16.58 -11.49 -0.79
N PRO A 156 15.23 -11.40 -0.72
CA PRO A 156 14.44 -10.89 -1.85
C PRO A 156 14.84 -9.48 -2.31
N GLU A 157 15.28 -8.62 -1.40
CA GLU A 157 15.77 -7.29 -1.75
C GLU A 157 17.03 -7.36 -2.62
N ILE A 158 17.96 -8.26 -2.29
CA ILE A 158 19.21 -8.45 -3.05
C ILE A 158 18.90 -8.85 -4.49
N ILE A 159 17.96 -9.78 -4.67
CA ILE A 159 17.53 -10.24 -6.00
C ILE A 159 16.86 -9.09 -6.78
N LEU A 160 16.00 -8.31 -6.12
CA LEU A 160 15.32 -7.18 -6.75
C LEU A 160 16.30 -6.06 -7.15
N ILE A 161 17.30 -5.77 -6.30
CA ILE A 161 18.39 -4.83 -6.61
C ILE A 161 19.18 -5.33 -7.82
N TYR A 162 19.51 -6.63 -7.85
CA TYR A 162 20.23 -7.24 -8.96
C TYR A 162 19.44 -7.17 -10.27
N ALA A 163 18.13 -7.51 -10.26
CA ALA A 163 17.26 -7.41 -11.43
C ALA A 163 17.19 -5.96 -11.98
N GLU A 164 17.00 -4.98 -11.09
CA GLU A 164 16.95 -3.57 -11.48
C GLU A 164 18.30 -3.07 -12.00
N ALA A 165 19.41 -3.50 -11.41
CA ALA A 165 20.76 -3.14 -11.87
C ALA A 165 21.06 -3.72 -13.26
N LEU A 166 20.75 -5.00 -13.49
CA LEU A 166 20.88 -5.63 -14.81
C LEU A 166 20.05 -4.92 -15.86
N PHE A 167 18.78 -4.62 -15.55
CA PHE A 167 17.87 -3.91 -16.44
C PHE A 167 18.46 -2.58 -16.90
N ASN A 168 18.98 -1.77 -15.97
CA ASN A 168 19.59 -0.49 -16.30
C ASN A 168 20.90 -0.66 -17.09
N GLN A 169 21.72 -1.65 -16.73
CA GLN A 169 22.99 -1.92 -17.42
C GLN A 169 22.78 -2.39 -18.88
N GLN A 170 21.71 -3.13 -19.14
CA GLN A 170 21.38 -3.72 -20.44
C GLN A 170 20.44 -2.84 -21.28
N GLY A 171 20.37 -1.54 -20.98
CA GLY A 171 19.60 -0.59 -21.78
C GLY A 171 18.09 -0.80 -21.67
N GLU A 172 17.59 -1.05 -20.47
CA GLU A 172 16.16 -1.25 -20.16
C GLU A 172 15.57 -2.54 -20.77
N THR A 173 16.40 -3.59 -20.86
CA THR A 173 15.98 -4.92 -21.31
C THR A 173 16.50 -6.03 -20.38
N LEU A 174 15.83 -7.18 -20.39
CA LEU A 174 16.27 -8.41 -19.73
C LEU A 174 15.89 -9.62 -20.60
N THR A 175 16.60 -10.74 -20.45
CA THR A 175 16.21 -12.03 -21.03
C THR A 175 15.22 -12.77 -20.13
N GLN A 176 14.49 -13.75 -20.68
CA GLN A 176 13.58 -14.56 -19.86
C GLN A 176 14.33 -15.32 -18.75
N ASP A 177 15.54 -15.84 -19.03
CA ASP A 177 16.37 -16.51 -18.03
C ASP A 177 16.72 -15.58 -16.84
N GLN A 178 17.01 -14.31 -17.11
CA GLN A 178 17.27 -13.29 -16.08
C GLN A 178 16.01 -12.97 -15.26
N ILE A 179 14.83 -12.94 -15.89
CA ILE A 179 13.55 -12.82 -15.19
C ILE A 179 13.30 -14.06 -14.33
N ASP A 180 13.65 -15.25 -14.83
CA ASP A 180 13.42 -16.51 -14.16
C ASP A 180 14.30 -16.68 -12.90
N GLU A 181 15.58 -16.30 -12.97
CA GLU A 181 16.50 -16.34 -11.84
C GLU A 181 16.20 -15.27 -10.78
N THR A 182 15.50 -14.19 -11.17
CA THR A 182 15.19 -13.05 -10.29
C THR A 182 13.72 -12.98 -9.86
N ILE A 183 12.87 -12.39 -10.69
CA ILE A 183 11.47 -12.09 -10.39
C ILE A 183 10.65 -13.36 -10.22
N ASN A 184 10.78 -14.32 -11.14
CA ASN A 184 9.97 -15.54 -11.05
C ASN A 184 10.41 -16.44 -9.90
N ARG A 185 11.64 -16.33 -9.41
CA ARG A 185 12.02 -16.97 -8.15
C ARG A 185 11.18 -16.49 -6.97
N LEU A 186 10.82 -15.20 -6.92
CA LEU A 186 9.93 -14.64 -5.90
C LEU A 186 8.47 -15.03 -6.13
N ARG A 187 8.00 -14.99 -7.37
CA ARG A 187 6.63 -15.36 -7.73
C ARG A 187 6.36 -16.85 -7.49
N ASN A 188 7.28 -17.72 -7.88
CA ASN A 188 7.20 -19.17 -7.67
C ASN A 188 7.10 -19.54 -6.18
N ARG A 189 7.77 -18.80 -5.29
CA ARG A 189 7.70 -19.02 -3.83
C ARG A 189 6.26 -18.95 -3.29
N VAL A 190 5.42 -18.11 -3.89
CA VAL A 190 4.05 -17.86 -3.44
C VAL A 190 3.00 -18.41 -4.41
N GLY A 191 3.42 -19.12 -5.46
CA GLY A 191 2.52 -19.64 -6.50
C GLY A 191 1.87 -18.54 -7.35
N MET A 192 2.54 -17.40 -7.51
CA MET A 192 2.07 -16.32 -8.39
C MET A 192 2.43 -16.61 -9.85
N HIS A 193 1.58 -16.19 -10.80
CA HIS A 193 1.82 -16.36 -12.23
C HIS A 193 3.19 -15.79 -12.65
N PRO A 194 4.06 -16.60 -13.28
CA PRO A 194 5.40 -16.17 -13.66
C PRO A 194 5.33 -15.03 -14.68
N MET A 195 6.19 -14.03 -14.52
CA MET A 195 6.39 -12.98 -15.50
C MET A 195 7.05 -13.56 -16.75
N LYS A 196 6.36 -13.50 -17.89
CA LYS A 196 6.92 -13.84 -19.19
C LYS A 196 7.02 -12.59 -20.05
N LEU A 197 8.17 -12.35 -20.66
CA LEU A 197 8.39 -11.17 -21.50
C LEU A 197 7.41 -11.12 -22.69
N SER A 198 7.11 -12.28 -23.28
CA SER A 198 6.14 -12.39 -24.38
C SER A 198 4.71 -12.05 -23.95
N GLU A 199 4.33 -12.33 -22.70
CA GLU A 199 3.02 -11.95 -22.17
C GLU A 199 2.96 -10.46 -21.86
N LEU A 200 4.03 -9.87 -21.32
CA LEU A 200 4.10 -8.42 -21.12
C LEU A 200 3.91 -7.67 -22.45
N GLU A 201 4.60 -8.11 -23.51
CA GLU A 201 4.42 -7.56 -24.86
C GLU A 201 2.99 -7.74 -25.36
N ALA A 202 2.42 -8.94 -25.27
CA ALA A 202 1.06 -9.23 -25.73
C ALA A 202 -0.02 -8.45 -24.95
N TRP A 203 0.25 -8.11 -23.68
CA TRP A 203 -0.64 -7.34 -22.81
C TRP A 203 -0.31 -5.85 -22.78
N ASN A 204 0.71 -5.45 -23.54
CA ASN A 204 1.20 -4.08 -23.66
C ASN A 204 1.56 -3.47 -22.29
N MET A 205 2.12 -4.32 -21.43
CA MET A 205 2.67 -4.00 -20.11
C MET A 205 4.17 -3.76 -20.24
N ASP A 206 4.70 -2.78 -19.51
CA ASP A 206 6.11 -2.41 -19.62
C ASP A 206 6.96 -3.05 -18.51
N LEU A 207 8.12 -3.60 -18.90
CA LEU A 207 8.99 -4.33 -17.98
C LEU A 207 9.45 -3.46 -16.80
N LYS A 208 9.71 -2.17 -17.04
CA LYS A 208 10.16 -1.23 -16.00
C LYS A 208 9.13 -1.09 -14.89
N THR A 209 7.88 -0.85 -15.25
CA THR A 209 6.74 -0.77 -14.33
C THR A 209 6.54 -2.07 -13.60
N GLU A 210 6.65 -3.23 -14.27
CA GLU A 210 6.49 -4.52 -13.60
C GLU A 210 7.63 -4.84 -12.61
N LEU A 211 8.89 -4.51 -12.93
CA LEU A 211 10.00 -4.64 -11.97
C LEU A 211 9.78 -3.76 -10.74
N ARG A 212 9.34 -2.51 -10.94
CA ARG A 212 9.02 -1.57 -9.85
C ARG A 212 7.82 -2.04 -9.03
N ARG A 213 6.79 -2.59 -9.68
CA ARG A 213 5.61 -3.18 -9.03
C ARG A 213 6.00 -4.40 -8.20
N GLU A 214 6.80 -5.32 -8.74
CA GLU A 214 7.27 -6.49 -8.01
C GLU A 214 8.04 -6.08 -6.76
N ARG A 215 8.93 -5.08 -6.86
CA ARG A 215 9.64 -4.51 -5.70
C ARG A 215 8.67 -3.90 -4.70
N ARG A 216 7.66 -3.14 -5.16
CA ARG A 216 6.63 -2.53 -4.29
C ARG A 216 5.85 -3.57 -3.50
N ILE A 217 5.45 -4.67 -4.14
CA ILE A 217 4.68 -5.74 -3.51
C ILE A 217 5.54 -6.53 -2.53
N GLU A 218 6.68 -7.02 -2.99
CA GLU A 218 7.57 -7.84 -2.18
C GLU A 218 8.06 -7.06 -0.95
N MET A 219 8.57 -5.84 -1.13
CA MET A 219 9.17 -5.00 -0.07
C MET A 219 8.16 -4.13 0.69
N SER A 220 6.86 -4.39 0.54
CA SER A 220 5.83 -3.67 1.27
C SER A 220 6.07 -3.74 2.77
N PHE A 221 5.98 -2.59 3.44
CA PHE A 221 6.20 -2.47 4.90
C PHE A 221 7.62 -2.78 5.40
N ASP A 222 8.62 -2.82 4.51
CA ASP A 222 10.04 -2.97 4.86
C ASP A 222 10.84 -1.64 4.69
N GLY A 223 10.14 -0.50 4.65
CA GLY A 223 10.76 0.85 4.67
C GLY A 223 11.29 1.39 3.33
N MET A 224 11.19 0.61 2.24
CA MET A 224 11.86 0.97 0.98
C MET A 224 11.08 1.93 0.08
N ARG A 225 9.73 1.93 0.15
CA ARG A 225 8.88 2.59 -0.87
C ARG A 225 9.13 4.09 -1.02
N TYR A 226 9.37 4.80 0.08
CA TYR A 226 9.65 6.24 0.03
C TYR A 226 10.91 6.53 -0.77
N PHE A 227 12.01 5.85 -0.43
CA PHE A 227 13.30 6.01 -1.10
C PHE A 227 13.28 5.51 -2.55
N ASP A 228 12.55 4.44 -2.83
CA ASP A 228 12.32 3.95 -4.20
C ASP A 228 11.64 5.02 -5.07
N ILE A 229 10.58 5.68 -4.57
CA ILE A 229 9.91 6.76 -5.30
C ILE A 229 10.87 7.94 -5.56
N LEU A 230 11.66 8.35 -4.56
CA LEU A 230 12.57 9.48 -4.72
C LEU A 230 13.68 9.20 -5.74
N ARG A 231 14.32 8.02 -5.66
CA ARG A 231 15.43 7.67 -6.57
C ARG A 231 14.97 7.41 -8.00
N TRP A 232 13.72 6.97 -8.19
CA TRP A 232 13.10 6.84 -9.49
C TRP A 232 12.57 8.15 -10.08
N LYS A 233 12.63 9.25 -9.32
CA LYS A 233 12.06 10.55 -9.70
C LYS A 233 10.56 10.46 -10.01
N GLU A 234 9.84 9.68 -9.21
CA GLU A 234 8.38 9.53 -9.30
C GLU A 234 7.65 10.31 -8.19
N GLY A 235 8.21 11.46 -7.78
CA GLY A 235 7.72 12.26 -6.66
C GLY A 235 6.24 12.64 -6.77
N PHE A 236 5.73 12.82 -7.99
CA PHE A 236 4.31 13.02 -8.28
C PHE A 236 3.38 12.00 -7.58
N ARG A 237 3.84 10.77 -7.32
CA ARG A 237 3.07 9.74 -6.61
C ARG A 237 2.80 10.10 -5.14
N LEU A 238 3.70 10.85 -4.50
CA LEU A 238 3.54 11.29 -3.11
C LEU A 238 2.56 12.47 -2.99
N GLY A 239 2.47 13.28 -4.05
CA GLY A 239 1.55 14.41 -4.14
C GLY A 239 0.14 14.08 -4.60
N ARG A 240 -0.13 12.84 -5.05
CA ARG A 240 -1.49 12.40 -5.43
C ARG A 240 -2.39 12.18 -4.23
N ALA A 241 -3.70 12.30 -4.44
CA ALA A 241 -4.71 11.98 -3.45
C ALA A 241 -4.56 10.56 -2.89
N ILE A 242 -4.98 10.38 -1.64
CA ILE A 242 -5.13 9.06 -1.04
C ILE A 242 -6.60 8.67 -1.07
N THR A 243 -6.85 7.54 -1.71
CA THR A 243 -8.17 6.98 -1.91
C THR A 243 -8.42 5.74 -1.06
N CYS A 244 -9.70 5.44 -0.90
CA CYS A 244 -10.28 4.37 -0.09
C CYS A 244 -11.01 3.38 -1.02
N PRO A 245 -11.87 2.46 -0.51
CA PRO A 245 -12.77 1.72 -1.38
C PRO A 245 -13.60 2.62 -2.30
N SER A 246 -14.15 2.01 -3.34
CA SER A 246 -15.06 2.65 -4.28
C SER A 246 -16.28 3.19 -3.52
N LEU A 247 -16.86 4.26 -4.05
CA LEU A 247 -18.11 4.78 -3.51
C LEU A 247 -19.19 3.69 -3.50
N GLU A 248 -19.24 2.84 -4.52
CA GLU A 248 -20.20 1.73 -4.60
C GLU A 248 -20.04 0.75 -3.43
N VAL A 249 -18.82 0.32 -3.10
CA VAL A 249 -18.58 -0.54 -1.91
C VAL A 249 -19.04 0.16 -0.64
N CYS A 250 -18.70 1.44 -0.48
CA CYS A 250 -19.07 2.20 0.71
C CYS A 250 -20.60 2.27 0.87
N MET A 251 -21.32 2.55 -0.21
CA MET A 251 -22.79 2.64 -0.19
C MET A 251 -23.46 1.27 -0.03
N ASN A 252 -22.92 0.22 -0.64
CA ASN A 252 -23.52 -1.11 -0.62
C ASN A 252 -23.33 -1.84 0.72
N GLU A 253 -22.17 -1.68 1.36
CA GLU A 253 -21.80 -2.53 2.50
C GLU A 253 -21.43 -1.76 3.77
N LEU A 254 -20.96 -0.51 3.67
CA LEU A 254 -20.57 0.30 4.84
C LEU A 254 -21.67 1.26 5.31
N GLY A 255 -22.81 1.32 4.61
CA GLY A 255 -23.95 2.15 4.95
C GLY A 255 -23.80 3.63 4.57
N GLY A 256 -22.70 4.05 3.93
CA GLY A 256 -22.51 5.43 3.50
C GLY A 256 -21.08 5.74 3.07
N CYS A 257 -20.87 6.95 2.54
CA CYS A 257 -19.54 7.45 2.19
C CYS A 257 -18.83 8.01 3.44
N PRO A 258 -17.62 7.53 3.81
CA PRO A 258 -16.94 7.98 5.02
C PRO A 258 -16.38 9.41 4.92
N TYR A 259 -16.27 9.97 3.70
CA TYR A 259 -15.72 11.29 3.42
C TYR A 259 -16.64 12.06 2.47
N VAL A 260 -17.22 13.15 2.99
CA VAL A 260 -18.15 14.03 2.28
C VAL A 260 -17.68 15.48 2.36
N ASP A 261 -18.16 16.33 1.45
CA ASP A 261 -17.95 17.77 1.51
C ASP A 261 -18.92 18.46 2.50
N ASP A 262 -18.85 19.79 2.59
CA ASP A 262 -19.70 20.59 3.48
C ASP A 262 -21.19 20.57 3.09
N GLN A 263 -21.55 19.93 1.98
CA GLN A 263 -22.91 19.73 1.48
C GLN A 263 -23.32 18.24 1.52
N ASP A 264 -22.59 17.40 2.27
CA ASP A 264 -22.81 15.95 2.39
C ASP A 264 -22.66 15.18 1.06
N ASN A 265 -22.01 15.75 0.04
CA ASN A 265 -21.74 15.02 -1.20
C ASN A 265 -20.49 14.14 -1.05
N PRO A 266 -20.51 12.88 -1.54
CA PRO A 266 -19.33 12.03 -1.58
C PRO A 266 -18.16 12.67 -2.34
N ILE A 267 -16.97 12.63 -1.74
CA ILE A 267 -15.75 13.07 -2.40
C ILE A 267 -15.10 11.85 -3.08
N VAL A 268 -15.08 11.84 -4.40
CA VAL A 268 -14.52 10.74 -5.21
C VAL A 268 -13.49 11.25 -6.22
N ASP A 269 -12.57 10.38 -6.62
CA ASP A 269 -11.65 10.64 -7.73
C ASP A 269 -12.26 10.27 -9.09
N GLU A 270 -11.47 10.38 -10.16
CA GLU A 270 -11.89 10.03 -11.52
C GLU A 270 -12.21 8.53 -11.72
N PHE A 271 -11.79 7.69 -10.77
CA PHE A 271 -11.99 6.25 -10.76
C PHE A 271 -13.27 5.87 -9.98
N GLY A 272 -13.88 6.82 -9.26
CA GLY A 272 -15.01 6.56 -8.37
C GLY A 272 -14.59 6.01 -7.01
N ASP A 273 -13.30 6.09 -6.67
CA ASP A 273 -12.78 5.75 -5.36
C ASP A 273 -12.92 6.93 -4.39
N VAL A 274 -13.35 6.68 -3.16
CA VAL A 274 -13.56 7.74 -2.17
C VAL A 274 -12.23 8.36 -1.76
N VAL A 275 -12.13 9.70 -1.73
CA VAL A 275 -10.90 10.43 -1.41
C VAL A 275 -10.86 10.79 0.08
N TYR A 276 -9.85 10.26 0.78
CA TYR A 276 -9.56 10.62 2.18
C TYR A 276 -8.75 11.92 2.29
N ASP A 277 -7.69 12.03 1.49
CA ASP A 277 -6.75 13.15 1.52
C ASP A 277 -6.55 13.70 0.12
N LYS A 278 -7.07 14.90 -0.12
CA LYS A 278 -7.09 15.57 -1.43
C LYS A 278 -5.70 16.09 -1.80
N SER A 279 -5.28 15.88 -3.04
CA SER A 279 -4.15 16.61 -3.62
C SER A 279 -4.51 18.05 -3.91
N THR A 280 -3.50 18.87 -4.22
CA THR A 280 -3.72 20.24 -4.71
C THR A 280 -4.57 20.30 -5.98
N ALA A 281 -4.58 19.25 -6.81
CA ALA A 281 -5.43 19.19 -8.00
C ALA A 281 -6.92 19.01 -7.66
N GLU A 282 -7.24 18.37 -6.53
CA GLU A 282 -8.61 18.25 -6.00
C GLU A 282 -8.93 19.31 -4.92
N GLY A 283 -8.14 20.39 -4.82
CA GLY A 283 -8.36 21.48 -3.87
C GLY A 283 -7.91 21.20 -2.43
N GLY A 284 -7.11 20.16 -2.22
CA GLY A 284 -6.46 19.85 -0.94
C GLY A 284 -5.07 20.46 -0.78
N SER A 285 -4.37 20.05 0.28
CA SER A 285 -3.02 20.54 0.61
C SER A 285 -1.91 19.56 0.25
N ARG A 286 -2.24 18.31 -0.07
CA ARG A 286 -1.24 17.28 -0.38
C ARG A 286 -0.57 17.58 -1.71
N ASN A 287 0.75 17.69 -1.71
CA ASN A 287 1.54 17.96 -2.91
C ASN A 287 2.93 17.34 -2.83
N PHE A 288 3.61 17.31 -3.98
CA PHE A 288 5.03 17.04 -4.06
C PHE A 288 5.68 18.04 -5.03
N ASP A 289 6.51 18.93 -4.48
CA ASP A 289 7.27 19.89 -5.26
C ASP A 289 8.59 19.26 -5.71
N GLU A 290 8.66 18.89 -6.98
CA GLU A 290 9.84 18.25 -7.58
C GLU A 290 11.10 19.13 -7.54
N SER A 291 10.97 20.44 -7.35
CA SER A 291 12.13 21.33 -7.25
C SER A 291 12.90 21.19 -5.93
N LYS A 292 12.27 20.64 -4.88
CA LYS A 292 12.86 20.59 -3.53
C LYS A 292 12.56 19.34 -2.71
N HIS A 293 11.40 18.70 -2.86
CA HIS A 293 10.98 17.58 -1.99
C HIS A 293 11.77 16.27 -2.21
N TYR A 294 12.63 16.20 -3.22
CA TYR A 294 13.57 15.07 -3.37
C TYR A 294 14.68 15.04 -2.32
N LEU A 295 14.93 16.15 -1.63
CA LEU A 295 15.88 16.25 -0.53
C LEU A 295 15.17 16.86 0.68
N TRP A 296 15.49 16.38 1.88
CA TRP A 296 14.98 17.02 3.11
C TRP A 296 15.66 18.36 3.37
N PRO A 297 14.98 19.34 3.97
CA PRO A 297 15.62 20.57 4.36
C PRO A 297 16.71 20.29 5.40
N VAL A 298 17.84 20.97 5.29
CA VAL A 298 18.83 20.99 6.37
C VAL A 298 18.20 21.75 7.55
N PRO A 299 18.14 21.15 8.77
CA PRO A 299 17.49 21.79 9.91
C PRO A 299 18.07 23.19 10.19
N TYR A 300 17.19 24.18 10.35
CA TYR A 300 17.59 25.58 10.55
C TYR A 300 18.56 25.75 11.73
N GLN A 301 18.31 25.05 12.84
CA GLN A 301 19.17 25.10 14.03
C GLN A 301 20.59 24.59 13.77
N GLU A 302 20.76 23.60 12.88
CA GLU A 302 22.10 23.09 12.53
C GLU A 302 22.86 24.09 11.64
N ARG A 303 22.14 24.83 10.78
CA ARG A 303 22.71 25.92 9.99
C ARG A 303 23.12 27.13 10.84
N LEU A 304 22.44 27.40 11.94
CA LEU A 304 22.86 28.43 12.90
C LEU A 304 24.16 28.05 13.61
N LYS A 305 24.33 26.77 13.96
CA LYS A 305 25.56 26.27 14.62
C LYS A 305 26.76 26.24 13.68
N ASN A 306 26.53 25.92 12.41
CA ASN A 306 27.55 25.91 11.38
C ASN A 306 27.12 26.79 10.19
N PRO A 307 27.49 28.09 10.18
CA PRO A 307 27.13 29.00 9.09
C PRO A 307 27.66 28.58 7.70
N SER A 308 28.68 27.72 7.64
CA SER A 308 29.18 27.13 6.39
C SER A 308 28.30 25.99 5.87
N LEU A 309 27.35 25.49 6.67
CA LEU A 309 26.37 24.50 6.28
C LEU A 309 25.30 25.18 5.41
N GLY A 310 25.35 24.90 4.10
CA GLY A 310 24.37 25.40 3.13
C GLY A 310 22.97 24.80 3.29
N GLN A 311 22.14 24.98 2.27
CA GLN A 311 20.78 24.45 2.20
C GLN A 311 20.60 23.59 0.94
N ASN A 312 19.72 22.60 1.02
CA ASN A 312 19.29 21.84 -0.15
C ASN A 312 18.45 22.73 -1.09
N PRO A 313 18.51 22.52 -2.41
CA PRO A 313 17.78 23.37 -3.37
C PRO A 313 16.30 23.56 -3.02
N GLY A 314 15.84 24.81 -3.05
CA GLY A 314 14.43 25.21 -2.86
C GLY A 314 13.89 25.25 -1.41
N TRP A 315 14.74 24.97 -0.41
CA TRP A 315 14.42 25.05 1.02
C TRP A 315 15.03 26.26 1.74
#